data_AF-N9SQB3-F1
#
_entry.id   AF-N9SQB3-F1
#
_cell.length_a   1.000
_cell.length_b   1.000
_cell.length_c   1.000
_cell.angle_alpha   90.00
_cell.angle_beta   90.00
_cell.angle_gamma   90.00
#
_symmetry.space_group_name_H-M   'P 1'
#
loop_
_entity.id
_entity.type
_entity.pdbx_description
1 polymer ?
#
loop_
_entity_poly.entity_id
_entity_poly.type
_entity_poly.pdbx_seq_one_letter_code
_entity_poly.pdbx_strand_id
1 'polypeptide(L)'
;MKKNKKNEFDWIDSIENEISAEDQLKHKEYAKKVVKNKKIKKILFWTFTSSALTAIIGAAIGIALNKPAKALIYWYDRIKKYSFSDINEGKHPDIQIEINKNNSLAFTPEGLIKEIVNNKNEENVRLIFGDTNNEAYAKFNLKNNQKNWEMEFENFVIDTISKDILYVDLVLKEKGNTPIDFVIKNFPIKTSKKTEKYSTENPQIKEKQTQLGKVYIEEIKKKIAYNFYTQIDLKDNFPVSTIKSYKEEFKKYIDQYNKKIETANEFYQNLDLSWNFSEPFQSTNNLGQMKIASNITTDTFNFFAPIVFTKKIELINFDEENWKQTSRLKFDAKILTLSTHTEKLGSKKVQYGIYIEIKTDDQEIEINAPLLFRKIPK
;
A
#
# COMPACT_ATOMS: atom_id res chain seq x y z
N MET A 1 43.23 -14.58 38.64
CA MET A 1 43.14 -14.12 37.24
C MET A 1 43.27 -15.31 36.30
N LYS A 2 42.22 -15.59 35.51
CA LYS A 2 42.32 -16.11 34.13
C LYS A 2 40.95 -15.87 33.47
N LYS A 3 40.90 -14.90 32.56
CA LYS A 3 39.71 -14.49 31.79
C LYS A 3 39.37 -15.60 30.80
N ASN A 4 38.19 -16.21 30.91
CA ASN A 4 37.64 -17.02 29.83
C ASN A 4 37.02 -16.08 28.78
N LYS A 5 37.77 -15.84 27.70
CA LYS A 5 37.26 -15.24 26.47
C LYS A 5 36.14 -16.14 25.92
N LYS A 6 34.93 -15.59 25.77
CA LYS A 6 33.97 -16.13 24.80
C LYS A 6 34.58 -15.92 23.43
N ASN A 7 34.82 -17.00 22.69
CA ASN A 7 35.00 -16.88 21.24
C ASN A 7 33.67 -16.42 20.66
N GLU A 8 33.59 -15.17 20.24
CA GLU A 8 32.58 -14.70 19.30
C GLU A 8 32.86 -15.39 17.97
N PHE A 9 31.86 -16.16 17.50
CA PHE A 9 31.87 -16.73 16.17
C PHE A 9 31.42 -15.63 15.22
N ASP A 10 32.38 -14.98 14.57
CA ASP A 10 32.16 -13.91 13.61
C ASP A 10 31.71 -14.50 12.27
N TRP A 11 30.44 -14.33 11.92
CA TRP A 11 29.83 -14.89 10.71
C TRP A 11 30.07 -14.04 9.46
N ILE A 12 30.69 -12.86 9.60
CA ILE A 12 30.72 -11.88 8.52
C ILE A 12 31.98 -12.02 7.64
N ASP A 13 33.08 -12.57 8.16
CA ASP A 13 34.36 -12.62 7.44
C ASP A 13 34.58 -13.85 6.54
N SER A 14 33.62 -14.78 6.41
CA SER A 14 33.79 -16.00 5.58
C SER A 14 33.07 -15.97 4.21
N ILE A 15 32.57 -14.81 3.77
CA ILE A 15 31.78 -14.71 2.53
C ILE A 15 32.48 -13.86 1.45
N GLU A 16 33.58 -13.15 1.78
CA GLU A 16 34.11 -12.12 0.88
C GLU A 16 35.23 -12.55 -0.07
N ASN A 17 35.84 -13.73 0.08
CA ASN A 17 36.93 -14.13 -0.80
C ASN A 17 36.56 -15.36 -1.63
N GLU A 18 36.02 -15.08 -2.82
CA GLU A 18 36.04 -15.85 -4.07
C GLU A 18 34.70 -15.66 -4.79
N ILE A 19 34.75 -15.06 -5.99
CA ILE A 19 33.76 -14.98 -7.08
C ILE A 19 33.74 -13.54 -7.63
N SER A 20 34.09 -13.40 -8.91
CA SER A 20 34.29 -12.15 -9.63
C SER A 20 33.05 -11.25 -9.65
N ALA A 21 33.28 -9.95 -9.80
CA ALA A 21 32.29 -8.89 -9.64
C ALA A 21 31.09 -8.97 -10.61
N GLU A 22 31.18 -9.73 -11.70
CA GLU A 22 30.12 -9.81 -12.71
C GLU A 22 29.05 -10.88 -12.42
N ASP A 23 29.37 -11.95 -11.68
CA ASP A 23 28.40 -13.01 -11.36
C ASP A 23 27.61 -12.77 -10.06
N GLN A 24 27.97 -11.75 -9.27
CA GLN A 24 27.27 -11.43 -8.02
C GLN A 24 25.95 -10.66 -8.22
N LEU A 25 25.74 -10.04 -9.39
CA LEU A 25 24.62 -9.12 -9.60
C LEU A 25 23.34 -9.74 -10.20
N LYS A 26 23.39 -10.92 -10.84
CA LYS A 26 22.22 -11.46 -11.55
C LYS A 26 21.44 -12.60 -10.87
N HIS A 27 22.01 -13.34 -9.92
CA HIS A 27 21.35 -14.57 -9.42
C HIS A 27 21.43 -14.86 -7.91
N LYS A 28 21.73 -13.88 -7.04
CA LYS A 28 22.01 -14.14 -5.61
C LYS A 28 20.81 -14.17 -4.66
N GLU A 29 19.64 -13.64 -5.00
CA GLU A 29 18.48 -13.66 -4.09
C GLU A 29 17.55 -14.89 -4.29
N TYR A 30 17.29 -15.28 -5.53
CA TYR A 30 16.37 -16.38 -5.83
C TYR A 30 17.01 -17.77 -5.57
N ALA A 31 18.30 -17.94 -5.86
CA ALA A 31 19.01 -19.20 -5.60
C ALA A 31 19.30 -19.43 -4.10
N LYS A 32 19.55 -18.36 -3.32
CA LYS A 32 19.79 -18.48 -1.86
C LYS A 32 18.56 -18.97 -1.10
N LYS A 33 17.33 -18.63 -1.51
CA LYS A 33 16.10 -19.05 -0.82
C LYS A 33 15.73 -20.51 -1.12
N VAL A 34 15.92 -20.96 -2.37
CA VAL A 34 15.55 -22.31 -2.81
C VAL A 34 16.59 -23.36 -2.39
N VAL A 35 17.89 -23.02 -2.38
CA VAL A 35 18.95 -23.93 -1.91
C VAL A 35 18.99 -24.02 -0.37
N LYS A 36 18.69 -22.92 0.37
CA LYS A 36 18.49 -22.99 1.85
C LYS A 36 17.36 -23.95 2.22
N ASN A 37 16.21 -23.88 1.56
CA ASN A 37 15.07 -24.76 1.88
C ASN A 37 15.35 -26.24 1.56
N LYS A 38 16.16 -26.55 0.55
CA LYS A 38 16.56 -27.94 0.24
C LYS A 38 17.62 -28.50 1.20
N LYS A 39 18.57 -27.68 1.68
CA LYS A 39 19.56 -28.12 2.69
C LYS A 39 18.96 -28.26 4.09
N ILE A 40 18.04 -27.37 4.48
CA ILE A 40 17.32 -27.45 5.77
C ILE A 40 16.50 -28.75 5.87
N LYS A 41 15.81 -29.16 4.79
CA LYS A 41 15.09 -30.44 4.74
C LYS A 41 15.99 -31.68 4.82
N LYS A 42 17.25 -31.59 4.37
CA LYS A 42 18.22 -32.71 4.41
C LYS A 42 18.92 -32.84 5.76
N ILE A 43 19.09 -31.74 6.50
CA ILE A 43 19.62 -31.71 7.87
C ILE A 43 18.56 -32.17 8.89
N LEU A 44 17.28 -31.87 8.64
CA LEU A 44 16.16 -32.27 9.49
C LEU A 44 15.90 -33.79 9.55
N PHE A 45 16.52 -34.60 8.68
CA PHE A 45 16.25 -36.05 8.62
C PHE A 45 17.27 -36.93 9.36
N TRP A 46 18.37 -36.39 9.93
CA TRP A 46 19.41 -37.22 10.57
C TRP A 46 19.89 -36.81 11.97
N THR A 47 19.35 -35.76 12.59
CA THR A 47 19.77 -35.37 13.96
C THR A 47 18.59 -35.06 14.87
N PHE A 48 17.79 -36.08 15.16
CA PHE A 48 17.03 -36.14 16.40
C PHE A 48 18.01 -36.31 17.59
N THR A 49 18.29 -35.24 18.32
CA THR A 49 18.47 -35.32 19.77
C THR A 49 17.85 -34.07 20.41
N SER A 50 16.64 -34.25 20.91
CA SER A 50 15.83 -33.50 21.90
C SER A 50 16.11 -32.02 22.20
N SER A 51 17.36 -31.61 22.42
CA SER A 51 17.78 -30.26 22.80
C SER A 51 17.65 -29.22 21.67
N ALA A 52 17.81 -29.62 20.41
CA ALA A 52 17.55 -28.73 19.27
C ALA A 52 16.05 -28.43 19.11
N LEU A 53 15.17 -29.39 19.42
CA LEU A 53 13.72 -29.20 19.37
C LEU A 53 13.26 -28.21 20.46
N THR A 54 13.81 -28.29 21.67
CA THR A 54 13.48 -27.34 22.76
C THR A 54 14.03 -25.94 22.49
N ALA A 55 15.20 -25.81 21.85
CA ALA A 55 15.74 -24.52 21.45
C ALA A 55 14.99 -23.90 20.27
N ILE A 56 14.52 -24.70 19.31
CA ILE A 56 13.68 -24.24 18.19
C ILE A 56 12.28 -23.90 18.68
N ILE A 57 11.69 -24.70 19.57
CA ILE A 57 10.41 -24.39 20.21
C ILE A 57 10.56 -23.15 21.10
N GLY A 58 11.64 -23.03 21.89
CA GLY A 58 11.92 -21.87 22.72
C GLY A 58 12.19 -20.59 21.90
N ALA A 59 12.87 -20.70 20.75
CA ALA A 59 13.09 -19.59 19.83
C ALA A 59 11.82 -19.26 19.02
N ALA A 60 11.03 -20.25 18.60
CA ALA A 60 9.75 -20.03 17.91
C ALA A 60 8.69 -19.46 18.85
N ILE A 61 8.63 -19.91 20.10
CA ILE A 61 7.83 -19.33 21.18
C ILE A 61 8.37 -17.95 21.53
N GLY A 62 9.68 -17.75 21.64
CA GLY A 62 10.29 -16.44 21.86
C GLY A 62 9.97 -15.45 20.73
N ILE A 63 10.03 -15.88 19.46
CA ILE A 63 9.64 -15.09 18.28
C ILE A 63 8.13 -14.87 18.24
N ALA A 64 7.31 -15.86 18.61
CA ALA A 64 5.85 -15.73 18.65
C ALA A 64 5.35 -14.84 19.81
N LEU A 65 5.98 -14.93 20.99
CA LEU A 65 5.69 -14.10 22.17
C LEU A 65 6.12 -12.65 21.98
N ASN A 66 7.13 -12.41 21.13
CA ASN A 66 7.61 -11.05 20.84
C ASN A 66 7.03 -10.46 19.55
N LYS A 67 6.26 -11.23 18.78
CA LYS A 67 5.53 -10.72 17.61
C LYS A 67 4.35 -9.86 18.08
N PRO A 68 4.11 -8.71 17.43
CA PRO A 68 2.89 -7.96 17.69
C PRO A 68 1.68 -8.85 17.34
N ALA A 69 0.65 -8.81 18.19
CA ALA A 69 -0.62 -9.49 17.99
C ALA A 69 -1.32 -9.00 16.70
N LYS A 70 -1.08 -7.74 16.34
CA LYS A 70 -1.50 -7.12 15.08
C LYS A 70 -0.25 -6.54 14.40
N ALA A 71 0.20 -7.18 13.34
CA ALA A 71 1.34 -6.76 12.53
C ALA A 71 0.85 -6.09 11.24
N LEU A 72 1.69 -5.27 10.60
CA LEU A 72 1.39 -4.83 9.24
C LEU A 72 1.53 -6.02 8.27
N ILE A 73 0.49 -6.26 7.47
CA ILE A 73 0.33 -7.38 6.56
C ILE A 73 0.51 -6.90 5.12
N TYR A 74 1.37 -7.62 4.40
CA TYR A 74 1.48 -7.51 2.95
C TYR A 74 0.46 -8.45 2.30
N TRP A 75 -0.51 -7.88 1.58
CA TRP A 75 -1.50 -8.67 0.87
C TRP A 75 -0.92 -9.31 -0.38
N TYR A 76 -0.95 -10.64 -0.45
CA TYR A 76 -0.53 -11.40 -1.64
C TYR A 76 -1.38 -11.08 -2.87
N ASP A 77 -0.81 -11.20 -4.07
CA ASP A 77 -1.48 -10.86 -5.33
C ASP A 77 -2.73 -11.69 -5.65
N ARG A 78 -2.84 -12.89 -5.05
CA ARG A 78 -4.03 -13.74 -5.16
C ARG A 78 -5.25 -13.19 -4.43
N ILE A 79 -5.06 -12.27 -3.48
CA ILE A 79 -6.15 -11.65 -2.73
C ILE A 79 -6.62 -10.45 -3.56
N LYS A 80 -7.92 -10.39 -3.85
CA LYS A 80 -8.51 -9.24 -4.53
C LYS A 80 -8.41 -8.01 -3.63
N LYS A 81 -7.91 -6.91 -4.18
CA LYS A 81 -7.70 -5.64 -3.47
C LYS A 81 -8.54 -4.59 -4.16
N TYR A 82 -9.24 -3.78 -3.38
CA TYR A 82 -10.05 -2.69 -3.89
C TYR A 82 -9.67 -1.38 -3.22
N SER A 83 -9.63 -0.31 -4.00
CA SER A 83 -9.69 1.05 -3.45
C SER A 83 -11.10 1.29 -2.91
N PHE A 84 -11.23 2.21 -1.95
CA PHE A 84 -12.53 2.60 -1.42
C PHE A 84 -13.42 3.22 -2.51
N SER A 85 -12.85 4.03 -3.41
CA SER A 85 -13.55 4.63 -4.54
C SER A 85 -14.10 3.61 -5.52
N ASP A 86 -13.35 2.53 -5.80
CA ASP A 86 -13.80 1.46 -6.73
C ASP A 86 -15.11 0.80 -6.26
N ILE A 87 -15.26 0.60 -4.95
CA ILE A 87 -16.41 -0.10 -4.38
C ILE A 87 -17.70 0.69 -4.63
N ASN A 88 -17.63 2.01 -4.48
CA ASN A 88 -18.79 2.89 -4.61
C ASN A 88 -19.12 3.24 -6.07
N GLU A 89 -18.20 3.02 -7.01
CA GLU A 89 -18.44 3.18 -8.45
C GLU A 89 -19.13 1.97 -9.09
N GLY A 90 -19.64 1.03 -8.28
CA GLY A 90 -20.39 -0.12 -8.76
C GLY A 90 -19.52 -1.23 -9.38
N LYS A 91 -18.19 -1.14 -9.28
CA LYS A 91 -17.29 -2.19 -9.74
C LYS A 91 -17.28 -3.43 -8.83
N HIS A 92 -17.78 -3.31 -7.60
CA HIS A 92 -18.05 -4.47 -6.76
C HIS A 92 -19.57 -4.76 -6.69
N PRO A 93 -20.03 -5.94 -7.13
CA PRO A 93 -21.45 -6.24 -7.22
C PRO A 93 -22.10 -6.51 -5.85
N ASP A 94 -21.33 -6.96 -4.85
CA ASP A 94 -21.91 -7.51 -3.62
C ASP A 94 -22.00 -6.50 -2.46
N ILE A 95 -21.25 -5.40 -2.48
CA ILE A 95 -21.15 -4.46 -1.33
C ILE A 95 -21.09 -2.99 -1.77
N GLN A 96 -21.45 -2.09 -0.87
CA GLN A 96 -21.28 -0.65 -0.98
C GLN A 96 -20.99 -0.05 0.41
N ILE A 97 -20.13 0.97 0.49
CA ILE A 97 -19.82 1.62 1.76
C ILE A 97 -20.00 3.13 1.66
N GLU A 98 -20.89 3.69 2.45
CA GLU A 98 -21.16 5.13 2.46
C GLU A 98 -20.58 5.77 3.72
N ILE A 99 -19.67 6.74 3.59
CA ILE A 99 -19.14 7.51 4.72
C ILE A 99 -20.10 8.65 5.04
N ASN A 100 -20.51 8.77 6.30
CA ASN A 100 -21.18 9.97 6.78
C ASN A 100 -20.14 11.05 7.05
N LYS A 101 -19.98 11.99 6.11
CA LYS A 101 -18.95 13.04 6.14
C LYS A 101 -19.01 13.96 7.36
N ASN A 102 -20.18 14.05 8.00
CA ASN A 102 -20.38 14.91 9.17
C ASN A 102 -20.06 14.19 10.49
N ASN A 103 -19.88 12.87 10.45
CA ASN A 103 -19.62 12.07 11.63
C ASN A 103 -18.11 11.86 11.83
N SER A 104 -17.72 11.80 13.09
CA SER A 104 -16.37 11.42 13.51
C SER A 104 -16.47 10.64 14.82
N LEU A 105 -15.52 9.74 15.05
CA LEU A 105 -15.47 8.96 16.28
C LEU A 105 -14.73 9.72 17.38
N ALA A 106 -15.22 9.65 18.62
CA ALA A 106 -14.75 10.45 19.76
C ALA A 106 -13.36 10.07 20.32
N PHE A 107 -12.36 9.85 19.45
CA PHE A 107 -11.02 9.39 19.77
C PHE A 107 -9.94 10.28 19.12
N THR A 108 -8.67 10.04 19.45
CA THR A 108 -7.54 10.30 18.54
C THR A 108 -7.28 9.05 17.68
N PRO A 109 -6.49 9.11 16.61
CA PRO A 109 -6.11 7.91 15.85
C PRO A 109 -5.50 6.80 16.72
N GLU A 110 -4.59 7.12 17.65
CA GLU A 110 -3.98 6.15 18.58
C GLU A 110 -5.02 5.56 19.54
N GLY A 111 -5.91 6.41 20.06
CA GLY A 111 -7.00 5.99 20.93
C GLY A 111 -7.93 5.02 20.23
N LEU A 112 -8.25 5.29 18.96
CA LEU A 112 -9.08 4.40 18.15
C LEU A 112 -8.38 3.07 17.83
N ILE A 113 -7.07 3.07 17.52
CA ILE A 113 -6.32 1.81 17.38
C ILE A 113 -6.42 1.00 18.67
N LYS A 114 -6.17 1.63 19.83
CA LYS A 114 -6.25 0.97 21.13
C LYS A 114 -7.65 0.38 21.38
N GLU A 115 -8.70 1.10 21.02
CA GLU A 115 -10.08 0.62 21.14
C GLU A 115 -10.31 -0.60 20.23
N ILE A 116 -10.03 -0.47 18.94
CA ILE A 116 -10.27 -1.53 17.94
C ILE A 116 -9.51 -2.81 18.29
N VAL A 117 -8.25 -2.71 18.69
CA VAL A 117 -7.44 -3.90 18.97
C VAL A 117 -7.89 -4.61 20.25
N ASN A 118 -8.47 -3.92 21.23
CA ASN A 118 -8.88 -4.54 22.49
C ASN A 118 -10.34 -5.05 22.46
N ASN A 119 -11.16 -4.53 21.56
CA ASN A 119 -12.55 -4.94 21.38
C ASN A 119 -12.70 -6.25 20.60
N LYS A 120 -13.89 -6.84 20.70
CA LYS A 120 -14.30 -7.94 19.82
C LYS A 120 -14.61 -7.43 18.42
N ASN A 121 -14.55 -8.32 17.43
CA ASN A 121 -14.73 -7.93 16.05
C ASN A 121 -16.13 -7.34 15.78
N GLU A 122 -17.18 -7.91 16.37
CA GLU A 122 -18.55 -7.41 16.24
C GLU A 122 -18.75 -6.02 16.88
N GLU A 123 -18.01 -5.74 17.96
CA GLU A 123 -18.00 -4.41 18.60
C GLU A 123 -17.32 -3.38 17.69
N ASN A 124 -16.23 -3.76 17.02
CA ASN A 124 -15.57 -2.89 16.03
C ASN A 124 -16.46 -2.59 14.84
N VAL A 125 -17.15 -3.62 14.31
CA VAL A 125 -18.11 -3.41 13.21
C VAL A 125 -19.21 -2.45 13.65
N ARG A 126 -19.79 -2.61 14.85
CA ARG A 126 -20.80 -1.67 15.38
C ARG A 126 -20.25 -0.27 15.62
N LEU A 127 -19.01 -0.14 16.11
CA LEU A 127 -18.38 1.16 16.34
C LEU A 127 -18.23 1.97 15.05
N ILE A 128 -17.83 1.32 13.96
CA ILE A 128 -17.58 1.98 12.67
C ILE A 128 -18.86 2.10 11.84
N PHE A 129 -19.65 1.03 11.77
CA PHE A 129 -20.79 0.91 10.87
C PHE A 129 -22.16 1.07 11.53
N GLY A 130 -22.17 1.32 12.84
CA GLY A 130 -23.38 1.50 13.64
C GLY A 130 -24.22 0.24 13.81
N ASP A 131 -25.35 0.44 14.45
CA ASP A 131 -26.45 -0.51 14.58
C ASP A 131 -27.77 0.27 14.58
N THR A 132 -28.88 -0.37 14.95
CA THR A 132 -30.19 0.30 15.02
C THR A 132 -30.26 1.44 16.04
N ASN A 133 -29.29 1.55 16.95
CA ASN A 133 -29.34 2.43 18.12
C ASN A 133 -28.27 3.52 18.13
N ASN A 134 -27.29 3.51 17.21
CA ASN A 134 -26.18 4.45 17.18
C ASN A 134 -25.98 5.07 15.79
N GLU A 135 -25.67 6.38 15.76
CA GLU A 135 -25.23 7.02 14.53
C GLU A 135 -23.85 6.47 14.11
N ALA A 136 -23.81 5.84 12.95
CA ALA A 136 -22.60 5.25 12.40
C ALA A 136 -21.65 6.30 11.81
N TYR A 137 -20.35 6.01 11.80
CA TYR A 137 -19.39 6.75 10.97
C TYR A 137 -19.58 6.42 9.47
N ALA A 138 -19.81 5.15 9.15
CA ALA A 138 -20.08 4.70 7.79
C ALA A 138 -21.26 3.72 7.75
N LYS A 139 -21.87 3.49 6.59
CA LYS A 139 -22.88 2.45 6.39
C LYS A 139 -22.32 1.37 5.49
N PHE A 140 -22.42 0.12 5.91
CA PHE A 140 -22.05 -1.05 5.12
C PHE A 140 -23.31 -1.67 4.53
N ASN A 141 -23.50 -1.51 3.21
CA ASN A 141 -24.68 -1.97 2.50
C ASN A 141 -24.34 -3.25 1.72
N LEU A 142 -25.06 -4.33 2.01
CA LEU A 142 -25.01 -5.56 1.22
C LEU A 142 -25.94 -5.44 0.04
N LYS A 143 -25.40 -5.61 -1.17
CA LYS A 143 -26.19 -5.74 -2.39
C LYS A 143 -26.62 -7.19 -2.63
N ASN A 144 -25.84 -8.14 -2.10
CA ASN A 144 -26.14 -9.56 -2.14
C ASN A 144 -26.35 -10.12 -0.73
N ASN A 145 -27.61 -10.33 -0.36
CA ASN A 145 -28.02 -10.83 0.96
C ASN A 145 -27.71 -12.32 1.18
N GLN A 146 -27.19 -13.05 0.19
CA GLN A 146 -26.89 -14.47 0.30
C GLN A 146 -25.55 -14.75 0.99
N LYS A 147 -24.63 -13.77 1.01
CA LYS A 147 -23.33 -13.92 1.65
C LYS A 147 -23.34 -13.32 3.05
N ASN A 148 -22.99 -14.12 4.04
CA ASN A 148 -22.85 -13.67 5.41
C ASN A 148 -21.40 -13.20 5.64
N TRP A 149 -21.15 -11.90 5.53
CA TRP A 149 -19.81 -11.34 5.61
C TRP A 149 -19.33 -11.18 7.05
N GLU A 150 -18.11 -11.64 7.29
CA GLU A 150 -17.28 -11.27 8.44
C GLU A 150 -16.23 -10.25 7.99
N MET A 151 -16.08 -9.18 8.76
CA MET A 151 -15.16 -8.08 8.47
C MET A 151 -14.12 -7.97 9.57
N GLU A 152 -12.83 -8.05 9.24
CA GLU A 152 -11.74 -7.79 10.18
C GLU A 152 -11.02 -6.48 9.83
N PHE A 153 -10.48 -5.83 10.86
CA PHE A 153 -9.70 -4.61 10.75
C PHE A 153 -8.21 -4.93 10.89
N GLU A 154 -7.45 -4.65 9.84
CA GLU A 154 -5.99 -4.85 9.77
C GLU A 154 -5.28 -3.59 9.28
N ASN A 155 -3.95 -3.58 9.32
CA ASN A 155 -3.11 -2.50 8.78
C ASN A 155 -3.51 -1.09 9.24
N PHE A 156 -3.39 -0.84 10.54
CA PHE A 156 -3.59 0.50 11.10
C PHE A 156 -2.50 1.45 10.63
N VAL A 157 -2.89 2.61 10.08
CA VAL A 157 -1.94 3.67 9.73
C VAL A 157 -2.45 5.05 10.13
N ILE A 158 -1.65 5.78 10.90
CA ILE A 158 -1.92 7.16 11.31
C ILE A 158 -1.43 8.12 10.22
N ASP A 159 -2.28 9.06 9.82
CA ASP A 159 -1.95 10.10 8.85
C ASP A 159 -1.36 11.34 9.55
N THR A 160 -0.15 11.76 9.18
CA THR A 160 0.44 13.01 9.73
C THR A 160 -0.01 14.27 9.00
N ILE A 161 -0.59 14.13 7.80
CA ILE A 161 -1.18 15.23 7.03
C ILE A 161 -2.59 15.48 7.57
N SER A 162 -3.46 14.48 7.43
CA SER A 162 -4.83 14.49 7.96
C SER A 162 -4.80 13.95 9.38
N LYS A 163 -4.28 14.77 10.30
CA LYS A 163 -3.96 14.38 11.68
C LYS A 163 -5.10 13.71 12.46
N ASP A 164 -6.34 13.85 11.99
CA ASP A 164 -7.57 13.28 12.55
C ASP A 164 -8.07 12.02 11.81
N ILE A 165 -7.28 11.43 10.90
CA ILE A 165 -7.64 10.21 10.15
C ILE A 165 -6.79 9.03 10.60
N LEU A 166 -7.46 7.89 10.82
CA LEU A 166 -6.87 6.56 10.91
C LEU A 166 -7.24 5.78 9.65
N TYR A 167 -6.25 5.28 8.91
CA TYR A 167 -6.48 4.32 7.84
C TYR A 167 -6.45 2.90 8.38
N VAL A 168 -7.35 2.07 7.85
CA VAL A 168 -7.40 0.62 8.12
C VAL A 168 -7.69 -0.14 6.84
N ASP A 169 -7.19 -1.35 6.73
CA ASP A 169 -7.66 -2.29 5.73
C ASP A 169 -8.85 -3.08 6.27
N LEU A 170 -9.94 -3.13 5.51
CA LEU A 170 -11.11 -3.95 5.83
C LEU A 170 -10.97 -5.29 5.09
N VAL A 171 -10.82 -6.37 5.85
CA VAL A 171 -10.66 -7.73 5.34
C VAL A 171 -12.01 -8.42 5.37
N LEU A 172 -12.52 -8.81 4.20
CA LEU A 172 -13.84 -9.44 4.09
C LEU A 172 -13.69 -10.92 3.79
N LYS A 173 -14.43 -11.73 4.58
CA LYS A 173 -14.48 -13.19 4.50
C LYS A 173 -15.93 -13.63 4.62
N GLU A 174 -16.33 -14.69 3.93
CA GLU A 174 -17.59 -15.35 4.24
C GLU A 174 -17.53 -16.08 5.61
N LYS A 175 -18.55 -15.91 6.44
CA LYS A 175 -18.62 -16.48 7.79
C LYS A 175 -18.51 -18.00 7.74
N GLY A 176 -17.60 -18.55 8.54
CA GLY A 176 -17.31 -19.99 8.54
C GLY A 176 -16.39 -20.45 7.40
N ASN A 177 -15.99 -19.54 6.51
CA ASN A 177 -14.99 -19.78 5.49
C ASN A 177 -13.64 -19.22 5.94
N THR A 178 -12.56 -19.92 5.60
CA THR A 178 -11.19 -19.53 5.99
C THR A 178 -10.50 -18.57 5.01
N PRO A 179 -10.66 -18.70 3.67
CA PRO A 179 -10.04 -17.80 2.71
C PRO A 179 -10.58 -16.37 2.79
N ILE A 180 -9.69 -15.42 2.56
CA ILE A 180 -10.05 -14.02 2.33
C ILE A 180 -10.63 -13.89 0.93
N ASP A 181 -11.84 -13.34 0.82
CA ASP A 181 -12.45 -13.05 -0.48
C ASP A 181 -11.82 -11.81 -1.09
N PHE A 182 -11.77 -10.72 -0.33
CA PHE A 182 -11.14 -9.47 -0.75
C PHE A 182 -10.77 -8.55 0.42
N VAL A 183 -9.99 -7.53 0.11
CA VAL A 183 -9.60 -6.47 1.05
C VAL A 183 -9.93 -5.11 0.45
N ILE A 184 -10.54 -4.24 1.26
CA ILE A 184 -10.69 -2.81 0.97
C ILE A 184 -9.50 -2.11 1.62
N LYS A 185 -8.62 -1.56 0.80
CA LYS A 185 -7.39 -0.93 1.29
C LYS A 185 -7.64 0.50 1.75
N ASN A 186 -6.90 0.93 2.78
CA ASN A 186 -6.87 2.31 3.26
C ASN A 186 -8.25 2.94 3.50
N PHE A 187 -9.18 2.18 4.07
CA PHE A 187 -10.46 2.72 4.49
C PHE A 187 -10.23 3.82 5.55
N PRO A 188 -10.66 5.06 5.29
CA PRO A 188 -10.40 6.18 6.19
C PRO A 188 -11.44 6.20 7.31
N ILE A 189 -10.99 6.36 8.55
CA ILE A 189 -11.85 6.58 9.72
C ILE A 189 -11.52 7.94 10.33
N LYS A 190 -12.49 8.87 10.31
CA LYS A 190 -12.36 10.20 10.88
C LYS A 190 -12.56 10.17 12.39
N THR A 191 -11.62 10.76 13.09
CA THR A 191 -11.61 10.90 14.55
C THR A 191 -11.87 12.36 14.92
N SER A 192 -12.49 12.61 16.05
CA SER A 192 -12.84 13.96 16.51
C SER A 192 -11.64 14.77 16.99
N LYS A 193 -10.54 14.08 17.34
CA LYS A 193 -9.30 14.67 17.84
C LYS A 193 -8.13 14.29 16.96
N LYS A 194 -7.22 15.22 16.74
CA LYS A 194 -5.98 15.00 16.00
C LYS A 194 -5.02 14.10 16.80
N THR A 195 -4.13 13.38 16.10
CA THR A 195 -2.95 12.73 16.69
C THR A 195 -2.14 13.75 17.46
N GLU A 196 -1.96 13.50 18.75
CA GLU A 196 -1.10 14.30 19.64
C GLU A 196 0.36 13.85 19.52
N LYS A 197 0.58 12.56 19.24
CA LYS A 197 1.91 11.94 19.20
C LYS A 197 2.65 12.25 17.91
N TYR A 198 1.99 12.26 16.76
CA TYR A 198 2.64 12.33 15.45
C TYR A 198 2.37 13.64 14.71
N SER A 199 2.49 14.76 15.43
CA SER A 199 2.44 16.08 14.79
C SER A 199 3.70 16.32 13.94
N THR A 200 3.60 17.26 12.99
CA THR A 200 4.74 17.82 12.24
C THR A 200 5.81 18.44 13.13
N GLU A 201 5.52 18.68 14.41
CA GLU A 201 6.47 19.20 15.39
C GLU A 201 7.23 18.10 16.12
N ASN A 202 6.76 16.85 16.04
CA ASN A 202 7.43 15.70 16.65
C ASN A 202 8.85 15.55 16.05
N PRO A 203 9.91 15.51 16.89
CA PRO A 203 11.28 15.38 16.43
C PRO A 203 11.55 14.19 15.51
N GLN A 204 10.92 13.03 15.75
CA GLN A 204 11.08 11.82 14.93
C GLN A 204 10.46 12.00 13.54
N ILE A 205 9.31 12.69 13.46
CA ILE A 205 8.67 13.01 12.18
C ILE A 205 9.53 14.03 11.42
N LYS A 206 9.99 15.10 12.10
CA LYS A 206 10.88 16.10 11.53
C LYS A 206 12.19 15.51 11.02
N GLU A 207 12.80 14.61 11.79
CA GLU A 207 14.04 13.93 11.40
C GLU A 207 13.85 13.13 10.12
N LYS A 208 12.79 12.31 10.03
CA LYS A 208 12.46 11.56 8.80
C LYS A 208 12.17 12.48 7.61
N GLN A 209 11.44 13.58 7.83
CA GLN A 209 11.19 14.58 6.79
C GLN A 209 12.48 15.23 6.30
N THR A 210 13.42 15.51 7.22
CA THR A 210 14.72 16.12 6.89
C THR A 210 15.63 15.15 6.16
N GLN A 211 15.70 13.88 6.60
CA GLN A 211 16.45 12.81 5.93
C GLN A 211 15.95 12.57 4.50
N LEU A 212 14.64 12.67 4.29
CA LEU A 212 13.99 12.49 2.99
C LEU A 212 13.74 13.80 2.24
N GLY A 213 14.51 14.86 2.50
CA GLY A 213 14.27 16.19 1.95
C GLY A 213 14.48 16.34 0.43
N LYS A 214 14.89 17.54 -0.01
CA LYS A 214 15.03 17.91 -1.45
C LYS A 214 15.72 16.85 -2.31
N VAL A 215 16.76 16.21 -1.80
CA VAL A 215 17.54 15.18 -2.54
C VAL A 215 16.67 13.99 -2.94
N TYR A 216 15.84 13.47 -2.02
CA TYR A 216 14.98 12.32 -2.31
C TYR A 216 13.88 12.66 -3.34
N ILE A 217 13.32 13.86 -3.25
CA ILE A 217 12.32 14.34 -4.23
C ILE A 217 12.95 14.47 -5.61
N GLU A 218 14.15 15.05 -5.71
CA GLU A 218 14.86 15.17 -6.98
C GLU A 218 15.25 13.80 -7.56
N GLU A 219 15.57 12.82 -6.71
CA GLU A 219 15.73 11.44 -7.17
C GLU A 219 14.45 10.84 -7.72
N ILE A 220 13.31 11.03 -7.05
CA ILE A 220 12.01 10.57 -7.55
C ILE A 220 11.71 11.23 -8.90
N LYS A 221 11.83 12.55 -9.01
CA LYS A 221 11.58 13.29 -10.26
C LYS A 221 12.45 12.79 -11.42
N LYS A 222 13.72 12.43 -11.15
CA LYS A 222 14.63 11.90 -12.17
C LYS A 222 14.30 10.47 -12.61
N LYS A 223 13.80 9.64 -11.68
CA LYS A 223 13.60 8.19 -11.91
C LYS A 223 12.17 7.84 -12.33
N ILE A 224 11.20 8.67 -11.98
CA ILE A 224 9.79 8.37 -12.20
C ILE A 224 9.45 8.32 -13.69
N ALA A 225 8.73 7.27 -14.07
CA ALA A 225 8.06 7.12 -15.34
C ALA A 225 6.75 6.37 -15.14
N TYR A 226 5.73 6.72 -15.92
CA TYR A 226 4.47 6.00 -15.95
C TYR A 226 4.42 5.08 -17.16
N ASN A 227 4.10 3.82 -16.93
CA ASN A 227 3.90 2.84 -17.99
C ASN A 227 2.41 2.72 -18.28
N PHE A 228 2.01 3.02 -19.51
CA PHE A 228 0.68 2.73 -20.04
C PHE A 228 0.71 1.37 -20.72
N TYR A 229 0.07 0.40 -20.07
CA TYR A 229 -0.04 -0.98 -20.50
C TYR A 229 -1.31 -1.19 -21.31
N THR A 230 -1.17 -1.77 -22.50
CA THR A 230 -2.28 -2.13 -23.39
C THR A 230 -2.14 -3.55 -23.91
N GLN A 231 -3.18 -4.09 -24.56
CA GLN A 231 -3.16 -5.45 -25.10
C GLN A 231 -2.20 -5.63 -26.28
N ILE A 232 -1.83 -4.53 -26.93
CA ILE A 232 -0.89 -4.48 -28.04
C ILE A 232 0.36 -3.69 -27.65
N ASP A 233 1.43 -3.78 -28.43
CA ASP A 233 2.52 -2.82 -28.30
C ASP A 233 2.21 -1.64 -29.23
N LEU A 234 1.81 -0.49 -28.66
CA LEU A 234 1.51 0.70 -29.45
C LEU A 234 2.73 1.25 -30.21
N LYS A 235 3.93 0.74 -29.95
CA LYS A 235 5.14 1.08 -30.69
C LYS A 235 5.27 0.31 -32.01
N ASP A 236 4.59 -0.81 -32.16
CA ASP A 236 4.60 -1.59 -33.40
C ASP A 236 3.83 -0.90 -34.54
N ASN A 237 3.90 -1.48 -35.74
CA ASN A 237 3.22 -0.99 -36.95
C ASN A 237 1.74 -1.40 -36.96
N PHE A 238 0.95 -0.80 -36.08
CA PHE A 238 -0.51 -0.90 -36.11
C PHE A 238 -1.16 0.19 -36.98
N PRO A 239 -2.37 -0.03 -37.53
CA PRO A 239 -3.11 1.00 -38.23
C PRO A 239 -3.29 2.26 -37.39
N VAL A 240 -3.23 3.44 -38.03
CA VAL A 240 -3.41 4.74 -37.37
C VAL A 240 -4.72 4.80 -36.61
N SER A 241 -5.80 4.22 -37.15
CA SER A 241 -7.10 4.12 -36.49
C SER A 241 -7.03 3.35 -35.17
N THR A 242 -6.32 2.22 -35.11
CA THR A 242 -6.15 1.44 -33.88
C THR A 242 -5.40 2.24 -32.82
N ILE A 243 -4.29 2.88 -33.18
CA ILE A 243 -3.52 3.72 -32.24
C ILE A 243 -4.40 4.86 -31.73
N LYS A 244 -5.16 5.51 -32.62
CA LYS A 244 -6.10 6.58 -32.28
C LYS A 244 -7.14 6.12 -31.26
N SER A 245 -7.74 4.93 -31.42
CA SER A 245 -8.71 4.39 -30.46
C SER A 245 -8.13 4.24 -29.04
N TYR A 246 -6.91 3.71 -28.92
CA TYR A 246 -6.25 3.59 -27.61
C TYR A 246 -5.95 4.95 -26.98
N LYS A 247 -5.50 5.92 -27.79
CA LYS A 247 -5.23 7.28 -27.32
C LYS A 247 -6.49 7.98 -26.83
N GLU A 248 -7.59 7.88 -27.57
CA GLU A 248 -8.87 8.49 -27.20
C GLU A 248 -9.44 7.90 -25.91
N GLU A 249 -9.38 6.58 -25.74
CA GLU A 249 -9.82 5.91 -24.52
C GLU A 249 -8.94 6.29 -23.32
N PHE A 250 -7.63 6.44 -23.51
CA PHE A 250 -6.75 6.91 -22.45
C PHE A 250 -7.02 8.37 -22.07
N LYS A 251 -7.25 9.27 -23.04
CA LYS A 251 -7.65 10.66 -22.74
C LYS A 251 -8.95 10.72 -21.95
N LYS A 252 -9.96 9.95 -22.37
CA LYS A 252 -11.24 9.85 -21.67
C LYS A 252 -11.05 9.38 -20.22
N TYR A 253 -10.17 8.39 -20.00
CA TYR A 253 -9.82 7.95 -18.66
C TYR A 253 -9.17 9.07 -17.82
N ILE A 254 -8.20 9.81 -18.38
CA ILE A 254 -7.57 10.95 -17.70
C ILE A 254 -8.59 12.05 -17.38
N ASP A 255 -9.48 12.39 -18.31
CA ASP A 255 -10.51 13.41 -18.09
C ASP A 255 -11.51 12.99 -16.99
N GLN A 256 -11.93 11.73 -16.99
CA GLN A 256 -12.79 11.18 -15.95
C GLN A 256 -12.10 11.18 -14.59
N TYR A 257 -10.81 10.85 -14.56
CA TYR A 257 -10.01 10.87 -13.34
C TYR A 257 -9.81 12.29 -12.81
N ASN A 258 -9.52 13.26 -13.68
CA ASN A 258 -9.36 14.67 -13.31
C ASN A 258 -10.62 15.25 -12.67
N LYS A 259 -11.81 14.90 -13.19
CA LYS A 259 -13.08 15.29 -12.57
C LYS A 259 -13.20 14.78 -11.13
N LYS A 260 -12.70 13.57 -10.84
CA LYS A 260 -12.71 13.02 -9.47
C LYS A 260 -11.79 13.81 -8.55
N ILE A 261 -10.56 14.12 -9.01
CA ILE A 261 -9.61 14.95 -8.26
C ILE A 261 -10.18 16.33 -7.98
N GLU A 262 -10.82 16.98 -8.96
CA GLU A 262 -11.41 18.31 -8.77
C GLU A 262 -12.52 18.33 -7.71
N THR A 263 -13.22 17.21 -7.54
CA THR A 263 -14.27 17.05 -6.51
C THR A 263 -13.75 16.51 -5.17
N ALA A 264 -12.47 16.12 -5.10
CA ALA A 264 -11.86 15.59 -3.90
C ALA A 264 -11.49 16.73 -2.94
N ASN A 265 -12.17 16.78 -1.81
CA ASN A 265 -12.07 17.88 -0.84
C ASN A 265 -11.19 17.52 0.37
N GLU A 266 -10.90 16.24 0.59
CA GLU A 266 -10.07 15.77 1.69
C GLU A 266 -8.88 14.96 1.18
N PHE A 267 -7.74 15.05 1.87
CA PHE A 267 -6.49 14.39 1.43
C PHE A 267 -6.65 12.87 1.31
N TYR A 268 -7.43 12.25 2.20
CA TYR A 268 -7.70 10.81 2.14
C TYR A 268 -8.36 10.38 0.82
N GLN A 269 -9.19 11.25 0.22
CA GLN A 269 -9.84 10.99 -1.06
C GLN A 269 -8.81 10.98 -2.18
N ASN A 270 -7.88 11.94 -2.17
CA ASN A 270 -6.76 11.99 -3.09
C ASN A 270 -5.84 10.76 -2.94
N LEU A 271 -5.58 10.31 -1.72
CA LEU A 271 -4.79 9.10 -1.46
C LEU A 271 -5.42 7.85 -2.12
N ASP A 272 -6.73 7.67 -1.92
CA ASP A 272 -7.49 6.56 -2.47
C ASP A 272 -7.59 6.63 -4.01
N LEU A 273 -7.90 7.81 -4.55
CA LEU A 273 -7.89 8.06 -5.99
C LEU A 273 -6.51 7.81 -6.61
N SER A 274 -5.42 8.11 -5.90
CA SER A 274 -4.08 7.88 -6.42
C SER A 274 -3.73 6.39 -6.52
N TRP A 275 -4.29 5.56 -5.63
CA TRP A 275 -4.25 4.11 -5.78
C TRP A 275 -5.09 3.67 -6.98
N ASN A 276 -6.35 4.14 -7.04
CA ASN A 276 -7.30 3.83 -8.11
C ASN A 276 -6.74 4.11 -9.51
N PHE A 277 -5.96 5.19 -9.64
CA PHE A 277 -5.29 5.56 -10.89
C PHE A 277 -4.42 4.42 -11.45
N SER A 278 -3.81 3.64 -10.55
CA SER A 278 -2.92 2.56 -10.93
C SER A 278 -3.62 1.22 -11.17
N GLU A 279 -4.93 1.13 -10.91
CA GLU A 279 -5.70 -0.08 -11.11
C GLU A 279 -6.09 -0.26 -12.58
N PRO A 280 -6.22 -1.52 -13.04
CA PRO A 280 -6.68 -1.77 -14.39
C PRO A 280 -8.09 -1.21 -14.67
N PHE A 281 -8.29 -0.67 -15.88
CA PHE A 281 -9.58 -0.19 -16.36
C PHE A 281 -9.94 -0.82 -17.70
N GLN A 282 -11.24 -0.93 -17.97
CA GLN A 282 -11.75 -1.49 -19.23
C GLN A 282 -12.06 -0.39 -20.23
N SER A 283 -11.72 -0.62 -21.50
CA SER A 283 -12.14 0.24 -22.59
C SER A 283 -13.62 0.06 -22.90
N THR A 284 -14.29 1.16 -23.24
CA THR A 284 -15.66 1.10 -23.80
C THR A 284 -15.71 0.55 -25.24
N ASN A 285 -14.57 0.46 -25.93
CA ASN A 285 -14.47 0.08 -27.34
C ASN A 285 -13.89 -1.33 -27.57
N ASN A 286 -14.07 -2.26 -26.63
CA ASN A 286 -13.55 -3.64 -26.72
C ASN A 286 -12.03 -3.75 -26.95
N LEU A 287 -11.24 -2.72 -26.60
CA LEU A 287 -9.77 -2.75 -26.68
C LEU A 287 -9.12 -3.64 -25.61
N GLY A 288 -9.94 -4.30 -24.79
CA GLY A 288 -9.52 -5.08 -23.64
C GLY A 288 -9.18 -4.19 -22.44
N GLN A 289 -8.49 -4.80 -21.48
CA GLN A 289 -8.06 -4.14 -20.27
C GLN A 289 -6.81 -3.29 -20.54
N MET A 290 -6.77 -2.11 -19.94
CA MET A 290 -5.64 -1.19 -19.94
C MET A 290 -5.24 -0.88 -18.50
N LYS A 291 -4.00 -0.44 -18.29
CA LYS A 291 -3.49 -0.08 -16.95
C LYS A 291 -2.46 1.02 -17.08
N ILE A 292 -2.44 1.96 -16.15
CA ILE A 292 -1.31 2.87 -15.98
C ILE A 292 -0.63 2.61 -14.65
N ALA A 293 0.70 2.60 -14.59
CA ALA A 293 1.41 2.40 -13.32
C ALA A 293 2.76 3.11 -13.31
N SER A 294 3.09 3.72 -12.18
CA SER A 294 4.43 4.26 -11.94
C SER A 294 5.45 3.13 -11.80
N ASN A 295 6.69 3.36 -12.25
CA ASN A 295 7.83 2.48 -11.98
C ASN A 295 8.41 2.67 -10.56
N ILE A 296 7.93 3.66 -9.80
CA ILE A 296 8.40 3.95 -8.45
C ILE A 296 7.88 2.90 -7.49
N THR A 297 8.81 2.19 -6.85
CA THR A 297 8.55 1.29 -5.73
C THR A 297 9.12 1.89 -4.46
N THR A 298 8.29 2.05 -3.44
CA THR A 298 8.67 2.53 -2.11
C THR A 298 8.06 1.62 -1.05
N ASP A 299 8.52 1.71 0.19
CA ASP A 299 8.00 0.91 1.33
C ASP A 299 6.48 1.08 1.50
N THR A 300 6.02 2.28 1.18
CA THR A 300 4.63 2.71 1.04
C THR A 300 3.79 1.87 0.08
N PHE A 301 4.34 1.45 -1.07
CA PHE A 301 3.57 0.95 -2.23
C PHE A 301 2.68 -0.26 -1.92
N ASN A 302 3.01 -1.03 -0.88
CA ASN A 302 2.20 -2.16 -0.46
C ASN A 302 0.95 -1.75 0.32
N PHE A 303 0.97 -0.59 0.95
CA PHE A 303 -0.09 -0.06 1.79
C PHE A 303 -0.86 1.02 1.04
N PHE A 304 -0.20 1.98 0.38
CA PHE A 304 -0.81 3.13 -0.29
C PHE A 304 -0.03 3.59 -1.51
N ALA A 305 -0.61 4.51 -2.29
CA ALA A 305 0.08 5.13 -3.41
C ALA A 305 1.11 6.15 -2.88
N PRO A 306 2.41 6.01 -3.19
CA PRO A 306 3.44 6.93 -2.69
C PRO A 306 3.39 8.31 -3.29
N ILE A 307 2.69 8.46 -4.40
CA ILE A 307 2.50 9.70 -5.12
C ILE A 307 1.02 9.97 -5.06
N VAL A 308 0.65 11.01 -4.31
CA VAL A 308 -0.73 11.43 -4.11
C VAL A 308 -1.00 12.61 -4.99
N PHE A 309 -1.78 12.43 -6.06
CA PHE A 309 -2.16 13.52 -6.96
C PHE A 309 -3.02 14.53 -6.22
N THR A 310 -2.69 15.81 -6.31
CA THR A 310 -3.45 16.89 -5.67
C THR A 310 -4.10 17.83 -6.67
N LYS A 311 -3.69 17.77 -7.95
CA LYS A 311 -4.28 18.51 -9.06
C LYS A 311 -4.46 17.64 -10.29
N LYS A 312 -5.14 18.20 -11.29
CA LYS A 312 -5.36 17.58 -12.60
C LYS A 312 -4.04 17.08 -13.22
N ILE A 313 -4.15 15.97 -13.93
CA ILE A 313 -3.10 15.37 -14.74
C ILE A 313 -3.22 15.93 -16.16
N GLU A 314 -2.12 16.46 -16.68
CA GLU A 314 -2.01 16.96 -18.05
C GLU A 314 -1.22 15.96 -18.92
N LEU A 315 -1.77 15.67 -20.11
CA LEU A 315 -1.10 14.88 -21.14
C LEU A 315 -0.29 15.81 -22.04
N ILE A 316 1.04 15.73 -21.98
CA ILE A 316 1.95 16.57 -22.75
C ILE A 316 2.42 15.80 -23.99
N ASN A 317 2.42 16.46 -25.16
CA ASN A 317 2.89 15.96 -26.46
C ASN A 317 2.23 14.64 -26.92
N PHE A 318 1.09 14.29 -26.34
CA PHE A 318 0.44 13.00 -26.61
C PHE A 318 -0.11 12.93 -28.03
N ASP A 319 -0.42 14.06 -28.68
CA ASP A 319 -0.96 14.13 -30.05
C ASP A 319 0.07 14.48 -31.13
N GLU A 320 1.33 14.69 -30.76
CA GLU A 320 2.40 15.01 -31.70
C GLU A 320 2.82 13.78 -32.52
N GLU A 321 3.48 13.98 -33.66
CA GLU A 321 3.96 12.88 -34.51
C GLU A 321 4.94 11.94 -33.77
N ASN A 322 5.79 12.51 -32.91
CA ASN A 322 6.80 11.78 -32.12
C ASN A 322 6.31 11.37 -30.73
N TRP A 323 4.98 11.29 -30.51
CA TRP A 323 4.35 11.00 -29.21
C TRP A 323 4.95 9.78 -28.49
N LYS A 324 5.44 8.77 -29.22
CA LYS A 324 6.04 7.55 -28.64
C LYS A 324 7.24 7.83 -27.74
N GLN A 325 7.97 8.92 -27.98
CA GLN A 325 9.17 9.33 -27.24
C GLN A 325 8.95 10.58 -26.39
N THR A 326 8.05 11.46 -26.80
CA THR A 326 7.86 12.78 -26.18
C THR A 326 6.68 12.85 -25.22
N SER A 327 5.79 11.87 -25.20
CA SER A 327 4.61 11.89 -24.32
C SER A 327 5.01 11.91 -22.84
N ARG A 328 4.36 12.78 -22.06
CA ARG A 328 4.58 12.90 -20.61
C ARG A 328 3.25 13.07 -19.86
N LEU A 329 3.27 12.67 -18.60
CA LEU A 329 2.27 13.08 -17.61
C LEU A 329 2.84 14.21 -16.77
N LYS A 330 2.15 15.34 -16.76
CA LYS A 330 2.46 16.48 -15.89
C LYS A 330 1.38 16.62 -14.82
N PHE A 331 1.76 16.69 -13.56
CA PHE A 331 0.81 16.81 -12.45
C PHE A 331 1.49 17.30 -11.18
N ASP A 332 0.70 17.84 -10.26
CA ASP A 332 1.15 18.17 -8.91
C ASP A 332 0.80 17.02 -7.96
N ALA A 333 1.77 16.67 -7.10
CA ALA A 333 1.59 15.60 -6.14
C ALA A 333 2.26 15.88 -4.80
N LYS A 334 1.77 15.18 -3.78
CA LYS A 334 2.46 14.99 -2.51
C LYS A 334 3.13 13.63 -2.50
N ILE A 335 4.33 13.54 -1.95
CA ILE A 335 5.04 12.28 -1.81
C ILE A 335 4.97 11.84 -0.37
N LEU A 336 4.60 10.58 -0.18
CA LEU A 336 4.44 9.99 1.13
C LEU A 336 5.41 8.84 1.35
N THR A 337 5.95 8.77 2.57
CA THR A 337 6.69 7.61 3.07
C THR A 337 5.96 6.97 4.25
N LEU A 338 6.34 5.75 4.58
CA LEU A 338 5.82 5.00 5.72
C LEU A 338 6.90 4.86 6.79
N SER A 339 6.58 5.25 8.02
CA SER A 339 7.29 4.77 9.21
C SER A 339 6.47 3.68 9.89
N THR A 340 7.12 2.76 10.58
CA THR A 340 6.43 1.75 11.40
C THR A 340 6.76 1.98 12.87
N HIS A 341 5.76 1.78 13.73
CA HIS A 341 5.93 1.84 15.17
C HIS A 341 5.35 0.56 15.78
N THR A 342 5.90 0.13 16.90
CA THR A 342 5.37 -1.02 17.65
C THR A 342 5.34 -0.67 19.13
N GLU A 343 4.16 -0.72 19.72
CA GLU A 343 3.98 -0.48 21.15
C GLU A 343 2.91 -1.37 21.74
N LYS A 344 2.79 -1.37 23.07
CA LYS A 344 1.75 -2.11 23.78
C LYS A 344 0.53 -1.20 23.97
N LEU A 345 -0.59 -1.55 23.33
CA LEU A 345 -1.86 -0.83 23.43
C LEU A 345 -2.85 -1.68 24.24
N GLY A 346 -2.96 -1.39 25.54
CA GLY A 346 -3.71 -2.24 26.46
C GLY A 346 -2.96 -3.54 26.75
N SER A 347 -3.60 -4.69 26.51
CA SER A 347 -2.98 -6.00 26.71
C SER A 347 -2.20 -6.50 25.48
N LYS A 348 -2.39 -5.89 24.31
CA LYS A 348 -1.86 -6.36 23.03
C LYS A 348 -0.67 -5.52 22.57
N LYS A 349 0.36 -6.20 22.03
CA LYS A 349 1.45 -5.56 21.29
C LYS A 349 0.99 -5.32 19.85
N VAL A 350 1.06 -4.10 19.35
CA VAL A 350 0.51 -3.70 18.06
C VAL A 350 1.59 -2.99 17.26
N GLN A 351 1.74 -3.37 15.99
CA GLN A 351 2.52 -2.63 15.02
C GLN A 351 1.57 -1.85 14.10
N TYR A 352 1.81 -0.57 13.94
CA TYR A 352 1.04 0.30 13.06
C TYR A 352 1.97 1.20 12.22
N GLY A 353 1.43 1.68 11.11
CA GLY A 353 2.09 2.59 10.20
C GLY A 353 1.89 4.05 10.61
N ILE A 354 2.79 4.91 10.16
CA ILE A 354 2.67 6.36 10.26
C ILE A 354 3.02 6.91 8.88
N TYR A 355 2.06 7.52 8.20
CA TYR A 355 2.32 8.21 6.94
C TYR A 355 2.99 9.53 7.21
N ILE A 356 4.10 9.77 6.53
CA ILE A 356 4.87 10.99 6.66
C ILE A 356 4.92 11.65 5.29
N GLU A 357 4.39 12.86 5.22
CA GLU A 357 4.58 13.73 4.06
C GLU A 357 6.04 14.12 3.96
N ILE A 358 6.62 13.91 2.79
CA ILE A 358 7.93 14.41 2.48
C ILE A 358 7.79 15.87 2.07
N LYS A 359 8.34 16.78 2.88
CA LYS A 359 8.19 18.22 2.71
C LYS A 359 9.46 18.88 2.16
N THR A 360 9.25 19.86 1.30
CA THR A 360 10.21 20.92 0.99
C THR A 360 9.51 22.26 1.09
N ASP A 361 9.94 23.12 2.01
CA ASP A 361 9.55 24.53 2.18
C ASP A 361 8.05 24.86 1.99
N ASP A 362 7.16 23.88 2.25
CA ASP A 362 5.68 23.90 2.11
C ASP A 362 5.06 23.88 0.70
N GLN A 363 5.67 23.20 -0.29
CA GLN A 363 5.07 23.08 -1.64
C GLN A 363 4.68 21.67 -2.07
N GLU A 364 3.59 21.61 -2.86
CA GLU A 364 3.29 20.49 -3.76
C GLU A 364 4.43 20.32 -4.77
N ILE A 365 4.66 19.09 -5.20
CA ILE A 365 5.75 18.75 -6.10
C ILE A 365 5.18 18.62 -7.51
N GLU A 366 5.53 19.55 -8.39
CA GLU A 366 5.28 19.39 -9.82
C GLU A 366 6.17 18.25 -10.34
N ILE A 367 5.51 17.24 -10.91
CA ILE A 367 6.14 16.10 -11.56
C ILE A 367 5.81 16.16 -13.03
N ASN A 368 6.85 16.03 -13.86
CA ASN A 368 6.72 15.87 -15.29
C ASN A 368 7.38 14.55 -15.69
N ALA A 369 6.61 13.46 -15.67
CA ALA A 369 7.11 12.10 -15.83
C ALA A 369 6.92 11.59 -17.27
N PRO A 370 7.91 10.92 -17.87
CA PRO A 370 7.72 10.25 -19.16
C PRO A 370 6.57 9.24 -19.12
N LEU A 371 5.77 9.22 -20.19
CA LEU A 371 4.74 8.22 -20.42
C LEU A 371 5.29 7.16 -21.39
N LEU A 372 5.50 5.95 -20.87
CA LEU A 372 6.06 4.83 -21.60
C LEU A 372 4.95 3.88 -22.04
N PHE A 373 4.96 3.51 -23.31
CA PHE A 373 3.99 2.56 -23.87
C PHE A 373 4.51 1.13 -23.75
N ARG A 374 3.69 0.25 -23.16
CA ARG A 374 4.02 -1.14 -22.90
C ARG A 374 2.85 -2.05 -23.28
N LYS A 375 3.17 -3.28 -23.64
CA LYS A 375 2.20 -4.37 -23.76
C LYS A 375 2.00 -5.05 -22.40
N ILE A 376 0.77 -5.48 -22.10
CA ILE A 376 0.46 -6.29 -20.93
C ILE A 376 1.21 -7.64 -21.06
N PRO A 377 2.00 -8.04 -20.05
CA PRO A 377 2.65 -9.36 -20.03
C PRO A 377 1.60 -10.48 -20.08
N LYS A 378 1.88 -11.53 -20.84
CA LYS A 378 1.01 -12.72 -20.92
C LYS A 378 1.08 -13.56 -19.65
#